data_AF-A0A409V727-F1
#
_entry.id   AF-A0A409V727-F1
#
_cell.length_a   1.000
_cell.length_b   1.000
_cell.length_c   1.000
_cell.angle_alpha   90.00
_cell.angle_beta   90.00
_cell.angle_gamma   90.00
#
_symmetry.space_group_name_H-M   'P 1'
#
loop_
_entity.id
_entity.type
_entity.pdbx_description
1 polymer ?
#
loop_
_entity_poly.entity_id
_entity_poly.type
_entity_poly.pdbx_seq_one_letter_code
_entity_poly.pdbx_strand_id
1 'polypeptide(L)'
;MELRECLFLIKQARILKTNLNCATKVDVKSNRCDPEINIAFIDDHKVKFKTSELTTLDILQRLHEFSDEKDPKKNEKVVVMTKAKKRSK
;
A
#
# COMPACT_ATOMS: atom_id res chain seq x y z
N MET A 1 -0.67 -16.83 12.78
CA MET A 1 -1.53 -16.96 11.58
C MET A 1 -1.67 -15.63 10.84
N GLU A 2 -1.45 -14.50 11.52
CA GLU A 2 -1.34 -13.12 11.02
C GLU A 2 -0.99 -12.90 9.53
N LEU A 3 0.14 -13.43 9.03
CA LEU A 3 0.57 -13.21 7.63
C LEU A 3 -0.51 -13.64 6.61
N ARG A 4 -1.19 -14.76 6.89
CA ARG A 4 -2.23 -15.29 6.00
C ARG A 4 -3.46 -14.40 5.99
N GLU A 5 -3.80 -13.82 7.14
CA GLU A 5 -4.92 -12.87 7.26
C GLU A 5 -4.59 -11.53 6.60
N CYS A 6 -3.38 -10.99 6.80
CA CYS A 6 -2.87 -9.85 6.03
C CYS A 6 -3.01 -10.08 4.53
N LEU A 7 -2.52 -11.22 4.03
CA LEU A 7 -2.56 -11.55 2.62
C LEU A 7 -4.00 -11.65 2.10
N PHE A 8 -4.90 -12.25 2.89
CA PHE A 8 -6.30 -12.35 2.53
C PHE A 8 -6.96 -10.96 2.39
N LEU A 9 -6.67 -10.05 3.31
CA LEU A 9 -7.15 -8.67 3.25
C LEU A 9 -6.61 -7.95 2.01
N ILE A 10 -5.30 -8.02 1.74
CA ILE A 10 -4.68 -7.38 0.57
C ILE A 10 -5.24 -7.92 -0.75
N LYS A 11 -5.57 -9.22 -0.80
CA LYS A 11 -6.16 -9.87 -1.98
C LYS A 11 -7.65 -9.54 -2.17
N GLN A 12 -8.29 -8.80 -1.27
CA GLN A 12 -9.69 -8.40 -1.48
C GLN A 12 -9.80 -7.49 -2.71
N ALA A 13 -10.86 -7.73 -3.51
CA ALA A 13 -11.13 -6.96 -4.72
C ALA A 13 -11.25 -5.45 -4.48
N ARG A 14 -11.62 -5.02 -3.27
CA ARG A 14 -11.67 -3.58 -2.91
C ARG A 14 -10.28 -2.94 -2.90
N ILE A 15 -9.29 -3.65 -2.37
CA ILE A 15 -7.91 -3.18 -2.27
C ILE A 15 -7.20 -3.35 -3.62
N LEU A 16 -7.40 -4.47 -4.32
CA LEU A 16 -6.81 -4.65 -5.66
C LEU A 16 -7.32 -3.62 -6.69
N LYS A 17 -8.54 -3.08 -6.50
CA LYS A 17 -9.08 -2.01 -7.36
C LYS A 17 -8.37 -0.66 -7.18
N THR A 18 -7.74 -0.39 -6.03
CA THR A 18 -7.05 0.90 -5.82
C THR A 18 -5.76 0.97 -6.61
N ASN A 19 -5.09 -0.17 -6.82
CA ASN A 19 -3.86 -0.25 -7.61
C ASN A 19 -3.80 -1.57 -8.40
N LEU A 20 -4.28 -1.52 -9.65
CA LEU A 20 -4.25 -2.65 -10.59
C LEU A 20 -2.84 -3.04 -11.05
N ASN A 21 -1.85 -2.15 -10.90
CA ASN A 21 -0.46 -2.42 -11.28
C ASN A 21 0.33 -3.09 -10.13
N CYS A 22 -0.28 -3.26 -8.95
CA CYS A 22 0.34 -3.93 -7.82
C CYS A 22 0.35 -5.46 -8.04
N ALA A 23 1.52 -6.02 -8.35
CA ALA A 23 1.71 -7.46 -8.48
C ALA A 23 2.01 -8.10 -7.11
N THR A 24 1.06 -8.87 -6.58
CA THR A 24 1.26 -9.62 -5.33
C THR A 24 1.71 -11.05 -5.61
N LYS A 25 2.99 -11.36 -5.33
CA LYS A 25 3.56 -12.72 -5.38
C LYS A 25 3.64 -13.31 -3.97
N VAL A 26 3.26 -14.58 -3.83
CA VAL A 26 3.29 -15.32 -2.56
C VAL A 26 4.25 -16.49 -2.74
N ASP A 27 5.20 -16.61 -1.83
CA ASP A 27 6.17 -17.70 -1.82
C ASP A 27 6.03 -18.46 -0.50
N VAL A 28 5.55 -19.70 -0.58
CA VAL A 28 5.31 -20.54 0.61
C VAL A 28 6.52 -21.42 0.81
N LYS A 29 7.36 -21.06 1.78
CA LYS A 29 8.51 -21.89 2.20
C LYS A 29 8.14 -22.64 3.47
N SER A 30 8.48 -23.94 3.52
CA SER A 30 8.36 -24.77 4.73
C SER A 30 9.67 -24.82 5.53
N ASN A 31 10.54 -23.84 5.35
CA ASN A 31 11.69 -23.67 6.21
C ASN A 31 11.17 -23.08 7.52
N ARG A 32 11.69 -23.48 8.69
CA ARG A 32 11.36 -22.90 10.02
C ARG A 32 11.82 -21.44 10.16
N CYS A 33 11.82 -20.70 9.06
CA CYS A 33 12.24 -19.33 8.91
C CYS A 33 11.06 -18.42 9.23
N ASP A 34 11.36 -17.25 9.79
CA ASP A 34 10.35 -16.26 10.10
C ASP A 34 9.62 -15.77 8.84
N PRO A 35 8.30 -15.57 8.92
CA PRO A 35 7.53 -15.04 7.81
C PRO A 35 7.92 -13.58 7.52
N GLU A 36 8.18 -13.30 6.24
CA GLU A 36 8.61 -11.98 5.75
C GLU A 36 7.65 -11.44 4.67
N ILE A 37 7.41 -10.13 4.70
CA ILE A 37 6.71 -9.40 3.63
C ILE A 37 7.72 -8.45 3.00
N ASN A 38 7.92 -8.58 1.69
CA ASN A 38 8.76 -7.69 0.91
C ASN A 38 7.87 -6.85 -0.02
N ILE A 39 7.98 -5.53 0.09
CA ILE A 39 7.20 -4.57 -0.68
C ILE A 39 8.16 -3.73 -1.53
N ALA A 40 7.99 -3.77 -2.85
CA ALA A 40 8.75 -2.96 -3.78
C ALA A 40 7.87 -1.80 -4.28
N PHE A 41 8.32 -0.57 -4.07
CA PHE A 41 7.67 0.63 -4.59
C PHE A 41 8.27 1.01 -5.95
N ILE A 42 7.58 1.89 -6.68
CA ILE A 42 8.01 2.38 -8.01
C ILE A 42 9.33 3.15 -7.93
N ASP A 43 9.61 3.77 -6.77
CA ASP A 43 10.80 4.58 -6.49
C ASP A 43 12.05 3.73 -6.14
N ASP A 44 12.10 2.45 -6.57
CA ASP A 44 13.11 1.44 -6.19
C ASP A 44 13.24 1.15 -4.68
N HIS A 45 12.50 1.86 -3.83
CA HIS A 45 12.45 1.59 -2.40
C HIS A 45 11.84 0.20 -2.10
N LYS A 46 12.57 -0.58 -1.31
CA LYS A 46 12.16 -1.90 -0.84
C LYS A 46 11.96 -1.85 0.67
N VAL A 47 10.77 -2.22 1.13
CA VAL A 47 10.46 -2.33 2.55
C VAL A 47 10.30 -3.80 2.90
N LYS A 48 11.03 -4.24 3.92
CA LYS A 48 10.99 -5.61 4.45
C LYS A 48 10.37 -5.60 5.84
N PHE A 49 9.20 -6.22 5.98
CA PHE A 49 8.55 -6.44 7.27
C PHE A 49 8.87 -7.85 7.77
N LYS A 50 9.37 -7.94 9.00
CA LYS A 50 9.51 -9.21 9.74
C LYS A 50 8.26 -9.41 10.58
N THR A 51 7.49 -10.45 10.29
CA THR A 51 6.15 -10.62 10.90
C THR A 51 6.14 -11.46 12.18
N SER A 52 7.31 -11.65 12.82
CA SER A 52 7.46 -12.45 14.05
C SER A 52 6.77 -11.82 15.27
N GLU A 53 6.68 -10.48 15.35
CA GLU A 53 6.06 -9.76 16.47
C GLU A 53 5.02 -8.72 16.02
N LEU A 54 4.78 -8.60 14.71
CA LEU A 54 3.86 -7.60 14.17
C LEU A 54 2.46 -8.20 14.01
N THR A 55 1.45 -7.46 14.47
CA THR A 55 0.05 -7.81 14.26
C THR A 55 -0.38 -7.44 12.85
N THR A 56 -1.45 -8.10 12.39
CA THR A 56 -2.04 -7.84 11.08
C THR A 56 -2.40 -6.37 10.84
N LEU A 57 -2.92 -5.70 11.88
CA LEU A 57 -3.32 -4.29 11.83
C LEU A 57 -2.13 -3.34 11.70
N ASP A 58 -1.05 -3.63 12.44
CA ASP A 58 0.15 -2.79 12.42
C ASP A 58 0.80 -2.79 11.03
N ILE A 59 0.88 -3.97 10.39
CA ILE A 59 1.39 -4.12 9.02
C ILE A 59 0.55 -3.29 8.04
N LEU A 60 -0.78 -3.34 8.16
CA LEU A 60 -1.69 -2.59 7.30
C LEU A 60 -1.57 -1.08 7.53
N GLN A 61 -1.44 -0.64 8.78
CA GLN A 61 -1.29 0.77 9.13
C GLN A 61 0.03 1.34 8.60
N ARG A 62 1.14 0.62 8.80
CA ARG A 62 2.44 1.00 8.24
C ARG A 62 2.42 1.00 6.71
N LEU A 63 1.79 0.01 6.08
CA LEU A 63 1.64 -0.02 4.62
C LEU A 63 0.86 1.20 4.11
N HIS A 64 -0.21 1.58 4.80
CA HIS A 64 -0.98 2.77 4.48
C HIS A 64 -0.15 4.05 4.63
N GLU A 65 0.59 4.19 5.72
CA GLU A 65 1.48 5.34 5.96
C GLU A 65 2.56 5.47 4.88
N PHE A 66 3.23 4.37 4.50
CA PHE A 66 4.19 4.36 3.40
C PHE A 66 3.54 4.66 2.05
N SER A 67 2.29 4.25 1.85
CA SER A 67 1.56 4.56 0.63
C SER A 67 1.17 6.04 0.57
N ASP A 68 0.83 6.67 1.69
CA ASP A 68 0.48 8.09 1.78
C ASP A 68 1.72 8.98 1.62
N GLU A 69 2.82 8.64 2.29
CA GLU A 69 4.09 9.36 2.21
C GLU A 69 4.66 9.35 0.79
N LYS A 70 4.45 8.25 0.06
CA LYS A 70 4.93 8.07 -1.32
C LYS A 70 3.89 8.39 -2.38
N ASP A 71 2.68 8.79 -2.00
CA ASP A 71 1.71 9.27 -2.98
C ASP A 71 2.15 10.67 -3.44
N PRO A 72 2.51 10.85 -4.72
CA PRO A 72 2.99 12.13 -5.23
C PRO A 72 1.95 13.26 -5.16
N LYS A 73 0.69 12.99 -4.76
CA LYS A 73 -0.36 14.02 -4.66
C LYS A 73 -0.19 15.03 -3.52
N LYS A 74 0.78 14.86 -2.61
CA LYS A 74 1.05 15.89 -1.58
C LYS A 74 2.08 16.94 -2.02
N ASN A 75 2.75 16.76 -3.16
CA ASN A 75 3.70 17.77 -3.68
C ASN A 75 3.16 18.59 -4.86
N GLU A 76 1.86 18.52 -5.13
CA GLU A 76 1.17 19.57 -5.87
C GLU A 76 0.06 20.11 -4.96
N LYS A 77 0.28 21.32 -4.45
CA LYS A 77 -0.82 22.15 -3.94
C LYS A 77 -1.92 22.08 -4.98
N VAL A 78 -3.08 21.55 -4.59
CA VAL A 78 -4.29 21.61 -5.38
C VAL A 78 -4.54 23.08 -5.70
N VAL A 79 -4.10 23.54 -6.88
CA VAL A 79 -4.63 24.75 -7.50
C VAL A 79 -6.04 24.36 -7.91
N VAL A 80 -6.99 24.65 -7.03
CA VAL A 80 -8.41 24.57 -7.30
C VAL A 80 -8.71 25.54 -8.44
N MET A 81 -8.63 25.07 -9.69
CA MET A 81 -9.28 25.74 -10.82
C MET A 81 -10.77 25.38 -10.76
N THR A 82 -11.55 26.08 -9.92
CA THR A 82 -12.99 26.11 -10.09
C THR A 82 -13.30 26.85 -11.39
N LYS A 83 -13.94 26.14 -12.33
CA LYS A 83 -14.56 26.71 -13.53
C LYS A 83 -15.71 27.64 -13.12
N ALA A 84 -15.39 28.86 -12.72
CA ALA A 84 -16.33 29.97 -12.64
C ALA A 84 -16.01 30.94 -13.79
N LYS A 85 -16.43 30.58 -15.01
CA LYS A 85 -16.54 31.56 -16.10
C LYS A 85 -18.01 31.68 -16.50
N LYS A 86 -18.49 32.92 -16.42
CA LYS A 86 -19.66 33.52 -17.09
C LYS A 86 -20.91 33.75 -16.22
N ARG A 87 -20.92 34.88 -15.49
CA ARG A 87 -21.84 36.00 -15.79
C ARG A 87 -21.39 37.30 -15.11
N SER A 88 -20.50 38.02 -15.78
CA SER A 88 -20.24 39.43 -15.55
C SER A 88 -20.15 40.11 -16.91
N LYS A 89 -21.31 40.50 -17.43
CA LYS A 89 -21.59 41.72 -18.19
C LYS A 89 -23.09 41.79 -18.43
#